data_AF-A0A0L0UX51-F1
#
_entry.id   AF-A0A0L0UX51-F1
#
_cell.length_a   1.000
_cell.length_b   1.000
_cell.length_c   1.000
_cell.angle_alpha   90.00
_cell.angle_beta   90.00
_cell.angle_gamma   90.00
#
_symmetry.space_group_name_H-M   'P 1'
#
loop_
_entity.id
_entity.type
_entity.pdbx_description
1 polymer ?
#
loop_
_entity_poly.entity_id
_entity_poly.type
_entity_poly.pdbx_seq_one_letter_code
_entity_poly.pdbx_strand_id
1 'polypeptide(L)'
;MVNANIKLANALRQGLAPTQDDQQISLQRCQLELNVQLREVEIEQARAALEAQRALSAAMTQTRILQDFIQSGLKPAEALNMISHVFPLTLITAAGTHSQADLD
;
A
#
# COMPACT_ATOMS: atom_id res chain seq x y z
N MET A 1 -41.23 21.92 50.99
CA MET A 1 -39.92 21.21 50.96
C MET A 1 -39.78 20.18 49.84
N VAL A 2 -40.87 19.63 49.27
CA VAL A 2 -40.83 18.60 48.22
C VAL A 2 -40.18 19.07 46.89
N ASN A 3 -40.33 20.34 46.51
CA ASN A 3 -39.80 20.89 45.25
C ASN A 3 -38.26 20.93 45.18
N ALA A 4 -37.59 21.13 46.33
CA ALA A 4 -36.12 21.12 46.39
C ALA A 4 -35.55 19.71 46.18
N ASN A 5 -36.23 18.69 46.71
CA ASN A 5 -35.86 17.30 46.51
C ASN A 5 -36.10 16.84 45.07
N ILE A 6 -37.16 17.32 44.42
CA ILE A 6 -37.41 17.04 42.99
C ILE A 6 -36.33 17.69 42.12
N LYS A 7 -35.92 18.93 42.42
CA LYS A 7 -34.80 19.60 41.73
C LYS A 7 -33.48 18.87 41.93
N LEU A 8 -33.19 18.41 43.15
CA LEU A 8 -31.99 17.63 43.45
C LEU A 8 -32.00 16.27 42.73
N ALA A 9 -33.13 15.56 42.76
CA ALA A 9 -33.29 14.27 42.10
C ALA A 9 -33.14 14.38 40.57
N ASN A 10 -33.65 15.45 39.96
CA ASN A 10 -33.48 15.71 38.54
C ASN A 10 -32.02 16.10 38.19
N ALA A 11 -31.37 16.91 39.03
CA ALA A 11 -29.96 17.27 38.85
C ALA A 11 -29.04 16.05 38.96
N LEU A 12 -29.30 15.14 39.91
CA LEU A 12 -28.58 13.88 40.04
C LEU A 12 -28.85 12.96 38.83
N ARG A 13 -30.10 12.84 38.36
CA ARG A 13 -30.41 12.04 37.15
C ARG A 13 -29.75 12.57 35.89
N GLN A 14 -29.57 13.89 35.76
CA GLN A 14 -28.88 14.50 34.63
C GLN A 14 -27.36 14.41 34.75
N GLY A 15 -26.80 14.50 35.97
CA GLY A 15 -25.36 14.33 36.22
C GLY A 15 -24.87 12.88 36.22
N LEU A 16 -25.78 11.90 36.37
CA LEU A 16 -25.50 10.46 36.29
C LEU A 16 -25.92 9.82 34.96
N ALA A 17 -26.47 10.58 34.01
CA ALA A 17 -26.62 10.07 32.66
C ALA A 17 -25.21 9.75 32.15
N PRO A 18 -24.94 8.51 31.70
CA PRO A 18 -23.63 8.20 31.16
C PRO A 18 -23.46 9.07 29.93
N THR A 19 -22.63 10.10 30.06
CA THR A 19 -21.90 10.66 28.94
C THR A 19 -21.03 9.53 28.40
N GLN A 20 -21.61 8.65 27.59
CA GLN A 20 -20.90 8.08 26.43
C GLN A 20 -20.74 9.24 25.44
N ASP A 21 -20.13 10.35 25.84
CA ASP A 21 -18.72 10.67 25.64
C ASP A 21 -18.46 10.73 24.14
N ASP A 22 -19.03 11.74 23.49
CA ASP A 22 -18.73 12.12 22.11
C ASP A 22 -17.21 12.15 21.85
N GLN A 23 -16.43 12.42 22.90
CA GLN A 23 -14.98 12.29 22.92
C GLN A 23 -14.50 10.86 22.64
N GLN A 24 -15.03 9.83 23.30
CA GLN A 24 -14.69 8.44 23.01
C GLN A 24 -15.03 8.04 21.57
N ILE A 25 -16.17 8.50 21.04
CA ILE A 25 -16.56 8.25 19.65
C ILE A 25 -15.59 8.94 18.68
N SER A 26 -15.21 10.19 18.98
CA SER A 26 -14.25 10.94 18.17
C SER A 26 -12.85 10.32 18.17
N LEU A 27 -12.40 9.82 19.33
CA LEU A 27 -11.10 9.16 19.48
C LEU A 27 -11.09 7.81 18.77
N GLN A 28 -12.16 7.01 18.88
CA GLN A 28 -12.31 5.76 18.13
C GLN A 28 -12.28 6.00 16.62
N ARG A 29 -12.97 7.05 16.15
CA ARG A 29 -12.96 7.42 14.73
C ARG A 29 -11.56 7.82 14.26
N CYS A 30 -10.87 8.67 15.03
CA CYS A 30 -9.51 9.10 14.73
C CYS A 30 -8.53 7.91 14.71
N GLN A 31 -8.70 6.96 15.63
CA GLN A 31 -7.87 5.76 15.70
C GLN A 31 -8.13 4.80 14.53
N LEU A 32 -9.38 4.67 14.09
CA LEU A 32 -9.73 3.90 12.91
C LEU A 32 -9.12 4.53 11.65
N GLU A 33 -9.23 5.85 11.49
CA GLU A 33 -8.68 6.59 10.36
C GLU A 33 -7.16 6.45 10.28
N LEU A 34 -6.47 6.57 11.42
CA LEU A 34 -5.03 6.35 11.49
C LEU A 34 -4.64 4.90 11.14
N ASN A 35 -5.44 3.91 11.56
CA ASN A 35 -5.17 2.51 11.24
C ASN A 35 -5.35 2.22 9.74
N VAL A 36 -6.35 2.84 9.10
CA VAL A 36 -6.57 2.74 7.66
C VAL A 36 -5.38 3.35 6.92
N GLN A 37 -4.97 4.57 7.28
CA GLN A 37 -3.82 5.24 6.65
C GLN A 37 -2.54 4.40 6.79
N LEU A 38 -2.29 3.84 7.97
CA LEU A 38 -1.13 2.98 8.19
C LEU A 38 -1.17 1.73 7.30
N ARG A 39 -2.33 1.07 7.22
CA ARG A 39 -2.51 -0.10 6.35
C ARG A 39 -2.35 0.24 4.87
N GLU A 40 -2.83 1.40 4.43
CA GLU A 40 -2.67 1.85 3.05
C GLU A 40 -1.19 2.00 2.69
N VAL A 41 -0.40 2.62 3.56
CA VAL A 41 1.06 2.75 3.38
C VAL A 41 1.74 1.37 3.36
N GLU A 42 1.38 0.47 4.27
CA GLU A 42 1.92 -0.90 4.31
C GLU A 42 1.57 -1.69 3.04
N ILE A 43 0.34 -1.54 2.52
CA ILE A 43 -0.10 -2.17 1.28
C ILE A 43 0.69 -1.62 0.09
N GLU A 44 0.89 -0.32 0.02
CA GLU A 44 1.62 0.31 -1.07
C GLU A 44 3.10 -0.11 -1.05
N GLN A 45 3.70 -0.16 0.15
CA GLN A 45 5.06 -0.67 0.33
C GLN A 45 5.18 -2.15 -0.04
N ALA A 46 4.21 -2.98 0.34
CA ALA A 46 4.18 -4.39 -0.02
C ALA A 46 3.98 -4.60 -1.53
N ARG A 47 3.17 -3.77 -2.19
CA ARG A 47 2.99 -3.79 -3.64
C ARG A 47 4.29 -3.40 -4.36
N ALA A 48 4.94 -2.32 -3.94
CA ALA A 48 6.22 -1.91 -4.50
C ALA A 48 7.30 -3.00 -4.32
N ALA A 49 7.36 -3.64 -3.15
CA ALA A 49 8.27 -4.74 -2.90
C ALA A 49 7.97 -5.97 -3.79
N LEU A 50 6.69 -6.29 -3.98
CA LEU A 50 6.26 -7.39 -4.84
C LEU A 50 6.59 -7.13 -6.31
N GLU A 51 6.41 -5.89 -6.79
CA GLU A 51 6.78 -5.49 -8.14
C GLU A 51 8.29 -5.57 -8.36
N ALA A 52 9.09 -5.08 -7.41
CA ALA A 52 10.54 -5.21 -7.43
C ALA A 52 10.97 -6.69 -7.46
N GLN A 53 10.31 -7.56 -6.69
CA GLN A 53 10.59 -9.00 -6.69
C GLN A 53 10.22 -9.66 -8.02
N ARG A 54 9.11 -9.24 -8.66
CA ARG A 54 8.72 -9.72 -10.00
C ARG A 54 9.70 -9.27 -11.08
N ALA A 55 10.17 -8.02 -11.03
CA ALA A 55 11.18 -7.53 -11.94
C ALA A 55 12.49 -8.31 -11.79
N LEU A 56 12.90 -8.59 -10.55
CA LEU A 56 14.09 -9.38 -10.25
C LEU A 56 13.95 -10.83 -10.76
N SER A 57 12.82 -11.49 -10.52
CA SER A 57 12.60 -12.87 -10.96
C SER A 57 12.52 -12.97 -12.50
N ALA A 58 11.93 -11.99 -13.16
CA ALA A 58 11.93 -11.88 -14.61
C ALA A 58 13.36 -11.71 -15.16
N ALA A 59 14.16 -10.81 -14.58
CA ALA A 59 15.56 -10.61 -14.98
C ALA A 59 16.42 -11.86 -14.74
N MET A 60 16.21 -12.57 -13.62
CA MET A 60 16.89 -13.84 -13.36
C MET A 60 16.50 -14.92 -14.39
N THR A 61 15.23 -15.00 -14.77
CA THR A 61 14.75 -15.95 -15.79
C THR A 61 15.35 -15.64 -17.15
N GLN A 62 15.39 -14.36 -17.54
CA GLN A 62 16.04 -13.93 -18.78
C GLN A 62 17.55 -14.26 -18.78
N THR A 63 18.24 -14.03 -17.68
CA THR A 63 19.67 -14.34 -17.53
C THR A 63 19.92 -15.84 -17.66
N ARG A 64 19.07 -16.68 -17.06
CA ARG A 64 19.17 -18.13 -17.17
C ARG A 64 18.95 -18.61 -18.60
N ILE A 65 17.93 -18.09 -19.29
CA ILE A 65 17.67 -18.43 -20.69
C ILE A 65 18.84 -18.01 -21.58
N LEU A 66 19.43 -16.83 -21.33
CA LEU A 66 20.64 -16.36 -22.03
C LEU A 66 21.83 -17.30 -21.80
N GLN A 67 22.02 -17.74 -20.56
CA GLN A 67 23.07 -18.70 -20.21
C GLN A 67 22.86 -20.04 -20.93
N ASP A 68 21.64 -20.55 -20.97
CA ASP A 68 21.29 -21.80 -21.66
C ASP A 68 21.54 -21.68 -23.18
N PHE A 69 21.28 -20.50 -23.78
CA PHE A 69 21.62 -20.24 -25.19
C PHE A 69 23.11 -20.16 -25.46
N ILE A 70 23.89 -19.55 -24.56
CA ILE A 70 25.36 -19.54 -24.70
C ILE A 70 25.91 -20.96 -24.59
N GLN A 71 25.37 -21.78 -23.68
CA GLN A 71 25.77 -23.19 -23.51
C GLN A 71 25.41 -24.07 -24.71
N SER A 72 24.33 -23.75 -25.44
CA SER A 72 23.95 -24.46 -26.67
C SER A 72 24.77 -24.05 -27.90
N GLY A 73 25.74 -23.14 -27.74
CA GLY A 73 26.67 -22.71 -28.80
C GLY A 73 26.20 -21.48 -29.57
N LEU A 74 25.14 -20.81 -29.12
CA LEU A 74 24.63 -19.59 -29.73
C LEU A 74 25.50 -18.38 -29.32
N LYS A 75 25.76 -17.47 -30.26
CA LYS A 75 26.54 -16.26 -29.95
C LYS A 75 25.73 -15.34 -29.03
N PRO A 76 26.36 -14.69 -28.02
CA PRO A 76 25.65 -13.86 -27.05
C PRO A 76 24.77 -12.76 -27.66
N ALA A 77 25.22 -12.14 -28.76
CA ALA A 77 24.46 -11.11 -29.48
C ALA A 77 23.19 -11.65 -30.14
N GLU A 78 23.22 -12.89 -30.63
CA GLU A 78 22.10 -13.54 -31.28
C GLU A 78 21.11 -14.08 -30.24
N ALA A 79 21.62 -14.58 -29.11
CA ALA A 79 20.81 -15.01 -27.97
C ALA A 79 20.05 -13.83 -27.34
N LEU A 80 20.68 -12.67 -27.20
CA LEU A 80 20.04 -11.43 -26.74
C LEU A 80 18.92 -10.97 -27.69
N ASN A 81 19.14 -11.09 -29.01
CA ASN A 81 18.13 -10.75 -30.00
C ASN A 81 16.92 -11.71 -29.92
N MET A 82 17.17 -13.01 -29.77
CA MET A 82 16.10 -14.00 -29.54
C MET A 82 15.31 -13.73 -28.26
N ILE A 83 15.99 -13.43 -27.15
CA ILE A 83 15.33 -13.11 -25.87
C ILE A 83 14.49 -11.84 -25.98
N SER A 84 14.95 -10.83 -26.73
CA SER A 84 14.22 -9.58 -26.96
C SER A 84 12.94 -9.77 -27.78
N HIS A 85 12.90 -10.80 -28.64
CA HIS A 85 11.70 -11.18 -29.41
C HIS A 85 10.73 -12.07 -28.62
N VAL A 86 11.24 -12.93 -27.73
CA VAL A 86 10.42 -13.83 -26.91
C VAL A 86 9.87 -13.14 -25.65
N PHE A 87 10.66 -12.23 -25.07
CA PHE A 87 10.31 -11.39 -23.94
C PHE A 87 10.41 -9.93 -24.35
N PRO A 88 9.38 -9.35 -25.00
CA PRO A 88 9.36 -7.93 -25.27
C PRO A 88 9.57 -7.17 -23.94
N LEU A 89 10.46 -6.17 -23.93
CA LEU A 89 10.97 -5.43 -22.78
C LEU A 89 9.92 -4.70 -21.90
N THR A 90 8.62 -4.95 -22.07
CA THR A 90 7.55 -4.33 -21.28
C THR A 90 7.59 -4.68 -19.78
N LEU A 91 8.44 -5.64 -19.36
CA LEU A 91 8.63 -6.02 -17.96
C LEU A 91 9.73 -5.24 -17.22
N ILE A 92 10.49 -4.38 -17.91
CA ILE A 92 11.57 -3.56 -17.31
C ILE A 92 11.39 -2.08 -17.64
N THR A 93 10.15 -1.57 -17.63
CA THR A 93 9.99 -0.13 -17.38
C THR A 93 10.06 0.02 -15.88
N ALA A 94 11.19 0.55 -15.43
CA ALA A 94 11.44 0.94 -14.06
C ALA A 94 10.21 1.64 -13.47
N ALA A 95 9.74 1.13 -12.33
CA ALA A 95 8.99 1.91 -11.38
C ALA A 95 9.81 3.18 -11.08
N GLY A 96 9.36 4.34 -11.61
CA GLY A 96 10.02 5.62 -11.33
C GLY A 96 10.02 6.65 -12.46
N THR A 97 8.87 6.97 -13.05
CA THR A 97 8.62 8.32 -13.60
C THR A 97 7.14 8.67 -13.41
N HIS A 98 6.76 8.96 -12.17
CA HIS A 98 5.73 9.98 -11.94
C HIS A 98 6.43 11.35 -11.95
N SER A 99 5.73 12.33 -12.55
CA SER A 99 6.07 13.75 -12.65
C SER A 99 7.10 14.10 -13.73
N GLN A 100 6.66 14.69 -14.84
CA GLN A 100 6.37 16.12 -14.91
C GLN A 100 6.05 16.48 -16.37
N ALA A 101 4.77 16.68 -16.68
CA ALA A 101 4.33 17.32 -17.92
C ALA A 101 3.19 18.27 -17.54
N ASP A 102 3.60 19.37 -16.93
CA ASP A 102 2.84 20.61 -16.86
C ASP A 102 3.84 21.72 -17.25
N LEU A 103 3.35 22.72 -18.01
CA LEU A 103 4.06 23.78 -18.78
C LEU A 103 4.45 23.31 -20.21
N ASP A 104 3.90 23.82 -21.32
CA ASP A 104 3.23 25.09 -21.66
C ASP A 104 2.06 24.87 -22.66
#